data_AF-A0A1I5H2X9-F1
#
_entry.id   AF-A0A1I5H2X9-F1
#
_cell.length_a   1.000
_cell.length_b   1.000
_cell.length_c   1.000
_cell.angle_alpha   90.00
_cell.angle_beta   90.00
_cell.angle_gamma   90.00
#
_symmetry.space_group_name_H-M   'P 1'
#
loop_
_entity.id
_entity.type
_entity.pdbx_description
1 polymer ?
#
loop_
_entity_poly.entity_id
_entity_poly.type
_entity_poly.pdbx_seq_one_letter_code
_entity_poly.pdbx_strand_id
1 'polypeptide(L)'
;MTCIDAQRLIMPFINKKLDINQMEDFIDHIHSCPNCMEELEVYYVLLSGMKQLDEDKELSVNFHQDLLQLIKRSEDRIFHDKILHIRKKIILIIVITLTAFISSFRIGEFVVEDVLHKELFKSNFYIEGLFPEDGDGILSGKISGHLNEIHNFLMEEDPESAIRLEKTYPEYEWDTKK
;
A
#
# COMPACT_ATOMS: atom_id res chain seq x y z
N MET A 1 -6.85 14.52 36.70
CA MET A 1 -6.55 15.68 37.59
C MET A 1 -6.86 15.37 39.06
N THR A 2 -6.45 16.23 40.01
CA THR A 2 -6.81 16.14 41.44
C THR A 2 -8.11 16.88 41.76
N CYS A 3 -8.75 16.61 42.92
CA CYS A 3 -9.97 17.31 43.33
C CYS A 3 -9.77 18.83 43.48
N ILE A 4 -8.61 19.27 43.99
CA ILE A 4 -8.29 20.69 44.14
C ILE A 4 -8.21 21.38 42.78
N ASP A 5 -7.64 20.70 41.78
CA ASP A 5 -7.57 21.22 40.42
C ASP A 5 -8.98 21.28 39.80
N ALA A 6 -9.77 20.22 39.96
CA ALA A 6 -11.14 20.17 39.48
C ALA A 6 -11.99 21.31 40.05
N GLN A 7 -11.92 21.54 41.38
CA GLN A 7 -12.60 22.64 42.06
C GLN A 7 -12.28 24.02 41.47
N ARG A 8 -11.00 24.27 41.14
CA ARG A 8 -10.57 25.52 40.50
C ARG A 8 -11.13 25.69 39.08
N LEU A 9 -11.41 24.58 38.40
CA LEU A 9 -11.91 24.57 37.02
C LEU A 9 -13.45 24.62 36.93
N ILE A 10 -14.19 24.48 38.04
CA ILE A 10 -15.66 24.57 38.06
C ILE A 10 -16.17 25.88 37.43
N MET A 11 -15.67 27.03 37.91
CA MET A 11 -16.09 28.34 37.41
C MET A 11 -15.75 28.54 35.92
N PRO A 12 -14.52 28.25 35.46
CA PRO A 12 -14.19 28.22 34.04
C PRO A 12 -15.07 27.26 33.21
N PHE A 13 -15.39 26.07 33.72
CA PHE A 13 -16.22 25.09 33.04
C PHE A 13 -17.65 25.60 32.80
N ILE A 14 -18.31 26.10 33.85
CA ILE A 14 -19.66 26.67 33.77
C ILE A 14 -19.71 27.82 32.76
N ASN A 15 -18.65 28.65 32.75
CA ASN A 15 -18.51 29.76 31.81
C ASN A 15 -18.04 29.35 30.40
N LYS A 16 -17.83 28.05 30.14
CA LYS A 16 -17.35 27.50 28.86
C LYS A 16 -16.00 28.08 28.41
N LYS A 17 -15.09 28.29 29.37
CA LYS A 17 -13.75 28.88 29.18
C LYS A 17 -12.60 27.87 29.29
N LEU A 18 -12.90 26.57 29.46
CA LEU A 18 -11.87 25.53 29.45
C LEU A 18 -11.39 25.23 28.02
N ASP A 19 -10.09 24.99 27.87
CA ASP A 19 -9.56 24.36 26.67
C ASP A 19 -9.97 22.88 26.59
N ILE A 20 -9.79 22.25 25.43
CA ILE A 20 -10.26 20.88 25.18
C ILE A 20 -9.57 19.86 26.10
N ASN A 21 -8.28 20.02 26.36
CA ASN A 21 -7.53 19.08 27.21
C ASN A 21 -7.95 19.22 28.68
N GLN A 22 -8.06 20.46 29.15
CA GLN A 22 -8.56 20.76 30.50
C GLN A 22 -10.00 20.27 30.70
N MET A 23 -10.84 20.43 29.69
CA MET A 23 -12.22 19.98 29.71
C MET A 23 -12.31 18.46 29.75
N GLU A 24 -11.49 17.75 28.98
CA GLU A 24 -11.40 16.30 29.02
C GLU A 24 -11.00 15.81 30.42
N ASP A 25 -9.87 16.29 30.94
CA ASP A 25 -9.40 15.89 32.26
C ASP A 25 -10.43 16.19 33.36
N PHE A 26 -11.19 17.29 33.21
CA PHE A 26 -12.21 17.72 34.17
C PHE A 26 -13.42 16.80 34.16
N ILE A 27 -13.94 16.51 32.96
CA ILE A 27 -15.10 15.62 32.77
C ILE A 27 -14.77 14.20 33.28
N ASP A 28 -13.59 13.69 32.96
CA ASP A 28 -13.13 12.38 33.45
C ASP A 28 -13.04 12.33 34.98
N HIS A 29 -12.65 13.44 35.62
CA HIS A 29 -12.59 13.53 37.08
C HIS A 29 -13.97 13.55 37.73
N ILE A 30 -14.91 14.37 37.25
CA ILE A 30 -16.26 14.45 37.85
C ILE A 30 -17.05 13.14 37.64
N HIS A 31 -16.76 12.38 36.58
CA HIS A 31 -17.34 11.05 36.37
C HIS A 31 -16.81 9.99 37.32
N SER A 32 -15.55 10.13 37.77
CA SER A 32 -14.92 9.19 38.69
C SER A 32 -15.01 9.62 40.16
N CYS A 33 -15.29 10.89 40.45
CA CYS A 33 -15.36 11.46 41.79
C CYS A 33 -16.75 12.05 42.08
N PRO A 34 -17.61 11.36 42.86
CA PRO A 34 -18.96 11.84 43.16
C PRO A 34 -18.98 13.16 43.93
N ASN A 35 -17.99 13.39 44.82
CA ASN A 35 -17.90 14.63 45.59
C ASN A 35 -17.71 15.84 44.68
N CYS A 36 -16.83 15.74 43.67
CA CYS A 36 -16.62 16.84 42.73
C CYS A 36 -17.80 17.06 41.78
N MET A 37 -18.56 16.00 41.48
CA MET A 37 -19.82 16.12 40.73
C MET A 37 -20.89 16.87 41.54
N GLU A 38 -21.04 16.54 42.82
CA GLU A 38 -21.96 17.24 43.73
C GLU A 38 -21.57 18.71 43.89
N GLU A 39 -20.29 19.00 44.09
CA GLU A 39 -19.80 20.38 44.15
C GLU A 39 -20.11 21.14 42.85
N LEU A 40 -19.82 20.55 41.68
CA LEU A 40 -20.16 21.15 40.40
C LEU A 40 -21.66 21.47 40.29
N GLU A 41 -22.52 20.56 40.75
CA GLU A 41 -23.97 20.75 40.74
C GLU A 41 -24.41 21.92 41.64
N VAL A 42 -23.91 21.98 42.87
CA VAL A 42 -24.19 23.08 43.80
C VAL A 42 -23.77 24.42 43.21
N TYR A 43 -22.56 24.52 42.66
CA TYR A 43 -22.07 25.73 42.01
C TYR A 43 -22.91 26.11 40.79
N TYR A 44 -23.29 25.13 39.96
CA TYR A 44 -24.11 25.36 38.77
C TYR A 44 -25.49 25.92 39.12
N VAL A 45 -26.17 25.32 40.10
CA VAL A 45 -27.50 25.76 40.57
C VAL A 45 -27.42 27.18 41.12
N LEU A 46 -26.42 27.46 41.98
CA LEU A 46 -26.25 28.79 42.58
C LEU A 46 -26.05 29.86 41.50
N LEU A 47 -25.10 29.67 40.59
CA LEU A 47 -24.74 30.66 39.58
C LEU A 47 -25.85 30.83 38.53
N SER A 48 -26.45 29.72 38.08
CA SER A 48 -27.54 29.77 37.10
C SER A 48 -28.80 30.38 37.71
N GLY A 49 -29.09 30.10 38.98
CA GLY A 49 -30.19 30.71 39.72
C GLY A 49 -30.02 32.21 39.87
N MET A 50 -28.84 32.68 40.28
CA MET A 50 -28.53 34.12 40.35
C MET A 50 -28.67 34.79 38.97
N LYS A 51 -28.14 34.17 37.93
CA LYS A 51 -28.21 34.70 36.57
C LYS A 51 -29.63 34.79 36.02
N GLN A 52 -30.50 33.84 36.34
CA GLN A 52 -31.90 33.87 35.91
C GLN A 52 -32.69 34.99 36.60
N LEU A 53 -32.40 35.24 37.87
CA LEU A 53 -32.97 36.37 38.62
C LEU A 53 -32.53 37.71 38.04
N ASP A 54 -31.26 37.84 37.65
CA ASP A 54 -30.72 39.07 37.04
C ASP A 54 -31.28 39.33 35.62
N GLU A 55 -31.66 38.28 34.89
CA GLU A 55 -32.12 38.37 33.50
C GLU A 55 -33.66 38.44 33.36
N ASP A 56 -34.42 38.54 34.45
CA ASP A 56 -35.90 38.49 34.50
C ASP A 56 -36.51 37.32 33.71
N LYS A 57 -35.79 36.20 33.62
CA LYS A 57 -36.24 34.99 32.92
C LYS A 57 -37.05 34.11 33.87
N GLU A 58 -38.00 33.35 33.31
CA GLU A 58 -38.65 32.27 34.07
C GLU A 58 -37.57 31.34 34.66
N LEU A 59 -37.65 31.08 35.97
CA LEU A 59 -36.73 30.16 36.63
C LEU A 59 -36.82 28.79 35.94
N SER A 60 -35.68 28.27 35.48
CA SER A 60 -35.63 26.92 34.95
C SER A 60 -36.02 25.94 36.05
N VAL A 61 -37.05 25.14 35.81
CA VAL A 61 -37.57 24.20 36.81
C VAL A 61 -36.56 23.08 37.12
N ASN A 62 -35.62 22.78 36.19
CA ASN A 62 -34.74 21.62 36.27
C ASN A 62 -33.25 21.93 35.99
N PHE A 63 -32.58 22.67 36.89
CA PHE A 63 -31.14 22.96 36.78
C PHE A 63 -30.26 21.70 36.63
N HIS A 64 -30.65 20.59 37.26
CA HIS A 64 -29.95 19.31 37.14
C HIS A 64 -29.91 18.80 35.70
N GLN A 65 -31.04 18.87 34.98
CA GLN A 65 -31.10 18.42 33.58
C GLN A 65 -30.25 19.32 32.68
N ASP A 66 -30.25 20.63 32.92
CA ASP A 66 -29.43 21.58 32.17
C ASP A 66 -27.93 21.33 32.38
N LEU A 67 -27.53 20.98 33.61
CA LEU A 67 -26.16 20.60 33.93
C LEU A 67 -25.75 19.32 33.19
N LEU A 68 -26.57 18.28 33.23
CA LEU A 68 -26.29 17.04 32.49
C LEU A 68 -26.18 17.30 30.98
N GLN A 69 -27.02 18.18 30.44
CA GLN A 69 -26.93 18.59 29.04
C GLN A 69 -25.64 19.37 28.75
N LEU A 70 -25.18 20.21 29.67
CA LEU A 70 -23.91 20.92 29.57
C LEU A 70 -22.74 19.92 29.52
N ILE A 71 -22.71 18.96 30.46
CA ILE A 71 -21.69 17.90 30.54
C ILE A 71 -21.66 17.09 29.24
N LYS A 72 -22.82 16.61 28.78
CA LYS A 72 -22.93 15.85 27.53
C LYS A 72 -22.44 16.66 26.32
N ARG A 73 -22.78 17.94 26.24
CA ARG A 73 -22.32 18.81 25.15
C ARG A 73 -20.81 19.05 25.22
N SER A 74 -20.20 19.12 26.40
CA SER A 74 -18.73 19.17 26.51
C SER A 74 -18.08 17.87 26.04
N GLU A 75 -18.63 16.71 26.39
CA GLU A 75 -18.14 15.42 25.89
C GLU A 75 -18.20 15.32 24.37
N ASP A 76 -19.33 15.71 23.78
CA ASP A 76 -19.48 15.73 22.31
C ASP A 76 -18.42 16.62 21.65
N ARG A 77 -18.08 17.76 22.27
CA ARG A 77 -17.02 18.66 21.78
C ARG A 77 -15.65 18.01 21.86
N ILE A 78 -15.33 17.36 22.97
CA ILE A 78 -14.07 16.61 23.14
C ILE A 78 -13.97 15.51 22.08
N PHE A 79 -15.04 14.75 21.87
CA PHE A 79 -15.07 13.67 20.89
C PHE A 79 -14.89 14.19 19.46
N HIS A 80 -15.59 15.26 19.08
CA HIS A 80 -15.46 15.87 17.77
C HIS A 80 -14.04 16.35 17.50
N ASP A 81 -13.39 16.99 18.47
CA ASP A 81 -12.02 17.47 18.31
C ASP A 81 -11.02 16.32 18.14
N LYS A 82 -11.13 15.27 18.98
CA LYS A 82 -10.33 14.04 18.86
C LYS A 82 -10.49 13.40 17.48
N ILE A 83 -11.72 13.30 16.97
CA ILE A 83 -11.98 12.76 15.63
C ILE A 83 -11.29 13.59 14.56
N LEU A 84 -11.36 14.92 14.63
CA LEU A 84 -10.72 15.79 13.64
C LEU A 84 -9.20 15.57 13.62
N HIS A 85 -8.57 15.49 14.79
CA HIS A 85 -7.16 15.18 14.91
C HIS A 85 -6.80 13.80 14.36
N ILE A 86 -7.60 12.78 14.67
CA ILE A 86 -7.40 11.41 14.17
C ILE A 86 -7.57 11.36 12.64
N ARG A 87 -8.62 11.99 12.11
CA ARG A 87 -8.88 12.03 10.66
C ARG A 87 -7.72 12.64 9.87
N LYS A 88 -7.12 13.74 10.36
CA LYS A 88 -5.94 14.35 9.72
C LYS A 88 -4.75 13.37 9.66
N LYS A 89 -4.48 12.65 10.75
CA LYS A 89 -3.41 11.65 10.81
C LYS A 89 -3.67 10.47 9.86
N ILE A 90 -4.91 9.97 9.82
CA ILE A 90 -5.30 8.87 8.91
C ILE A 90 -5.12 9.29 7.45
N ILE A 91 -5.58 10.49 7.06
CA ILE A 91 -5.41 11.00 5.69
C ILE A 91 -3.93 11.07 5.31
N LEU A 92 -3.07 11.55 6.20
CA LEU A 92 -1.63 11.64 5.96
C LEU A 92 -1.00 10.26 5.72
N ILE A 93 -1.36 9.26 6.53
CA ILE A 93 -0.89 7.87 6.35
C ILE A 93 -1.37 7.32 5.01
N ILE A 94 -2.64 7.51 4.65
CA ILE A 94 -3.21 7.04 3.37
C ILE A 94 -2.45 7.66 2.19
N VAL A 95 -2.19 8.96 2.20
CA VAL A 95 -1.44 9.64 1.12
C VAL A 95 -0.02 9.07 0.97
N ILE A 96 0.69 8.82 2.07
CA ILE A 96 2.02 8.21 2.05
C ILE A 96 1.96 6.79 1.46
N THR A 97 0.98 5.97 1.88
CA THR A 97 0.83 4.61 1.35
C THR A 97 0.45 4.59 -0.13
N LEU A 98 -0.42 5.50 -0.58
CA LEU A 98 -0.84 5.61 -1.98
C LEU A 98 0.32 6.06 -2.87
N THR A 99 1.09 7.07 -2.44
CA THR A 99 2.26 7.54 -3.19
C THR A 99 3.34 6.46 -3.32
N ALA A 100 3.62 5.73 -2.23
CA ALA A 100 4.52 4.58 -2.25
C ALA A 100 4.00 3.47 -3.19
N PHE A 101 2.71 3.13 -3.11
CA PHE A 101 2.10 2.12 -3.97
C PHE A 101 2.17 2.49 -5.45
N ILE A 102 1.85 3.74 -5.80
CA ILE A 102 1.94 4.25 -7.17
C ILE A 102 3.40 4.18 -7.66
N SER A 103 4.38 4.57 -6.85
CA SER A 103 5.80 4.49 -7.25
C SER A 103 6.25 3.04 -7.52
N SER A 104 5.81 2.08 -6.70
CA SER A 104 6.12 0.65 -6.92
C SER A 104 5.46 0.11 -8.19
N PHE A 105 4.21 0.51 -8.47
CA PHE A 105 3.51 0.10 -9.69
C PHE A 105 4.19 0.67 -10.96
N ARG A 106 4.66 1.92 -10.91
CA ARG A 106 5.41 2.55 -12.01
C ARG A 106 6.71 1.83 -12.33
N ILE A 107 7.41 1.31 -11.33
CA ILE A 107 8.62 0.50 -11.54
C ILE A 107 8.28 -0.80 -12.27
N GLY A 108 7.16 -1.44 -11.92
CA GLY A 108 6.69 -2.64 -12.62
C GLY A 108 6.39 -2.38 -14.10
N GLU A 109 5.75 -1.26 -14.43
CA GLU A 109 5.44 -0.87 -15.82
C GLU A 109 6.71 -0.59 -16.63
N PHE A 110 7.70 0.12 -16.06
CA PHE A 110 8.97 0.40 -16.73
C PHE A 110 9.80 -0.87 -17.01
N VAL A 111 9.82 -1.84 -16.09
CA VAL A 111 10.59 -3.09 -16.26
C VAL A 111 9.96 -4.01 -17.32
N VAL A 112 8.64 -3.95 -17.52
CA VAL A 112 7.96 -4.78 -18.53
C VAL A 112 8.26 -4.31 -19.96
N GLU A 113 8.38 -3.00 -20.20
CA GLU A 113 8.74 -2.46 -21.52
C GLU A 113 10.18 -2.87 -21.94
N ASP A 114 11.14 -2.81 -21.01
CA ASP A 114 12.54 -3.17 -21.28
C ASP A 114 12.76 -4.67 -21.57
N VAL A 115 11.87 -5.54 -21.09
CA VAL A 115 11.97 -7.00 -21.37
C VAL A 115 11.27 -7.37 -22.68
N LEU A 116 10.18 -6.68 -23.07
CA LEU A 116 9.42 -6.99 -24.28
C LEU A 116 10.07 -6.43 -25.56
N HIS A 117 10.85 -5.34 -25.47
CA HIS A 117 11.59 -4.77 -26.59
C HIS A 117 12.98 -5.36 -26.80
N LYS A 118 13.37 -6.39 -26.05
CA LYS A 118 14.40 -7.29 -26.54
C LYS A 118 13.77 -8.08 -27.69
N GLU A 119 13.85 -7.51 -28.90
CA GLU A 119 13.74 -8.26 -30.14
C GLU A 119 14.35 -9.63 -29.88
N LEU A 120 13.57 -10.67 -30.16
CA LEU A 120 13.97 -12.07 -30.04
C LEU A 120 15.32 -12.17 -30.75
N PHE A 121 16.42 -12.04 -29.99
CA PHE A 121 17.76 -12.07 -30.53
C PHE A 121 17.87 -13.49 -31.03
N LYS A 122 17.61 -13.66 -32.33
CA LYS A 122 17.76 -14.92 -33.02
C LYS A 122 19.23 -15.20 -32.82
N SER A 123 19.50 -16.10 -31.89
CA SER A 123 20.82 -16.39 -31.42
C SER A 123 21.61 -16.88 -32.63
N ASN A 124 22.46 -16.00 -33.18
CA ASN A 124 23.45 -16.35 -34.20
C ASN A 124 24.65 -17.09 -33.57
N PHE A 125 24.41 -17.86 -32.51
CA PHE A 125 25.41 -18.77 -31.96
C PHE A 125 25.63 -19.87 -33.00
N TYR A 126 26.57 -19.62 -33.90
CA TYR A 126 27.34 -20.71 -34.48
C TYR A 126 28.17 -21.29 -33.33
N ILE A 127 28.12 -22.60 -33.13
CA ILE A 127 29.05 -23.27 -32.22
C ILE A 127 30.42 -23.22 -32.91
N GLU A 128 31.10 -22.10 -32.72
CA GLU A 128 32.45 -21.85 -33.20
C GLU A 128 33.39 -22.73 -32.37
N GLY A 129 33.83 -23.85 -32.96
CA GLY A 129 34.88 -24.70 -32.37
C GLY A 129 34.51 -26.13 -31.99
N LEU A 130 33.35 -26.70 -32.36
CA LEU A 130 33.13 -28.16 -32.20
C LEU A 130 33.63 -28.98 -33.39
N PHE A 131 33.80 -28.36 -34.55
CA PHE A 131 34.45 -28.95 -35.72
C PHE A 131 35.71 -28.14 -36.01
N PRO A 132 36.91 -28.73 -35.93
CA PRO A 132 38.11 -28.05 -36.40
C PRO A 132 37.87 -27.61 -37.85
N GLU A 133 38.11 -26.34 -38.17
CA GLU A 133 38.32 -25.94 -39.58
C GLU A 133 39.39 -26.88 -40.14
N ASP A 134 39.05 -27.60 -41.20
CA ASP A 134 39.87 -28.65 -41.77
C ASP A 134 41.05 -28.03 -42.53
N GLY A 135 42.04 -27.54 -41.79
CA GLY A 135 43.20 -26.85 -42.36
C GLY A 135 44.01 -27.66 -43.38
N ASP A 136 43.78 -28.97 -43.50
CA ASP A 136 44.41 -29.87 -44.47
C ASP A 136 43.44 -30.53 -45.47
N GLY A 137 42.14 -30.24 -45.40
CA GLY A 137 41.12 -30.81 -46.30
C GLY A 137 40.88 -32.33 -46.16
N ILE A 138 41.52 -33.01 -45.19
CA ILE A 138 41.43 -34.47 -45.04
C ILE A 138 40.03 -34.90 -44.59
N LEU A 139 39.40 -34.09 -43.72
CA LEU A 139 38.07 -34.38 -43.22
C LEU A 139 37.02 -34.21 -44.31
N SER A 140 37.06 -33.11 -45.06
CA SER A 140 36.19 -32.89 -46.22
C SER A 140 36.35 -33.99 -47.28
N GLY A 141 37.59 -34.44 -47.55
CA GLY A 141 37.86 -35.56 -48.45
C GLY A 141 37.32 -36.91 -47.97
N LYS A 142 37.32 -37.18 -46.66
CA LYS A 142 36.68 -38.38 -46.09
C LYS A 142 35.16 -38.30 -46.16
N ILE A 143 34.59 -37.13 -45.84
CA ILE A 143 33.14 -36.92 -45.90
C ILE A 143 32.64 -37.12 -47.34
N SER A 144 33.35 -36.56 -48.34
CA SER A 144 32.98 -36.72 -49.75
C SER A 144 33.01 -38.19 -50.21
N GLY A 145 33.98 -38.97 -49.73
CA GLY A 145 34.06 -40.41 -50.03
C GLY A 145 32.92 -41.27 -49.46
N HIS A 146 32.24 -40.78 -48.41
CA HIS A 146 31.16 -41.49 -47.72
C HIS A 146 29.79 -40.82 -47.89
N LEU A 147 29.63 -39.88 -48.83
CA LEU A 147 28.39 -39.13 -49.03
C LEU A 147 27.16 -40.03 -49.22
N ASN A 148 27.28 -41.09 -50.03
CA ASN A 148 26.17 -42.02 -50.26
C ASN A 148 25.78 -42.80 -48.99
N GLU A 149 26.73 -43.16 -48.13
CA GLU A 149 26.43 -43.86 -46.87
C GLU A 149 25.72 -42.94 -45.88
N ILE A 150 26.18 -41.69 -45.80
CA ILE A 150 25.57 -40.66 -44.96
C ILE A 150 24.15 -40.36 -45.45
N HIS A 151 23.96 -40.20 -46.77
CA HIS A 151 22.65 -39.96 -47.37
C HIS A 151 21.68 -41.11 -47.09
N ASN A 152 22.09 -42.37 -47.33
CA ASN A 152 21.23 -43.53 -47.09
C ASN A 152 20.84 -43.65 -45.60
N PHE A 153 21.78 -43.42 -44.68
CA PHE A 153 21.48 -43.38 -43.24
C PHE A 153 20.46 -42.26 -42.90
N LEU A 154 20.64 -41.06 -43.46
CA LEU A 154 19.72 -39.95 -43.24
C LEU A 154 18.34 -40.20 -43.84
N MET A 155 18.24 -40.90 -44.97
CA MET A 155 16.95 -41.27 -45.54
C MET A 155 16.12 -42.17 -44.60
N GLU A 156 16.77 -42.97 -43.75
CA GLU A 156 16.09 -43.83 -42.76
C GLU A 156 15.74 -43.05 -41.48
N GLU A 157 16.65 -42.25 -40.94
CA GLU A 157 16.51 -41.63 -39.61
C GLU A 157 15.93 -40.20 -39.64
N ASP A 158 16.28 -39.39 -40.66
CA ASP A 158 15.82 -38.00 -40.82
C ASP A 158 15.81 -37.56 -42.30
N PRO A 159 14.72 -37.82 -43.03
CA PRO A 159 14.65 -37.58 -44.47
C PRO A 159 14.75 -36.10 -44.85
N GLU A 160 14.42 -35.16 -43.95
CA GLU A 160 14.62 -33.73 -44.22
C GLU A 160 16.10 -33.37 -44.25
N SER A 161 16.92 -34.01 -43.41
CA SER A 161 18.38 -33.84 -43.44
C SER A 161 18.98 -34.39 -44.73
N ALA A 162 18.47 -35.51 -45.25
CA ALA A 162 18.93 -36.06 -46.53
C ALA A 162 18.69 -35.08 -47.69
N ILE A 163 17.51 -34.48 -47.77
CA ILE A 163 17.17 -33.46 -48.79
C ILE A 163 18.07 -32.22 -48.65
N ARG A 164 18.40 -31.80 -47.42
CA ARG A 164 19.35 -30.69 -47.20
C ARG A 164 20.75 -31.03 -47.68
N LEU A 165 21.18 -32.28 -47.50
CA LEU A 165 22.47 -32.75 -47.96
C LEU A 165 22.57 -32.75 -49.49
N GLU A 166 21.55 -33.25 -50.19
CA GLU A 166 21.46 -33.18 -51.65
C GLU A 166 21.56 -31.75 -52.17
N LYS A 167 20.87 -30.80 -51.51
CA LYS A 167 20.92 -29.38 -51.88
C LYS A 167 22.31 -28.76 -51.66
N THR A 168 23.08 -29.28 -50.71
CA THR A 168 24.43 -28.78 -50.40
C THR A 168 25.44 -29.24 -51.46
N TYR A 169 25.23 -30.41 -52.06
CA TYR A 169 26.08 -30.97 -53.12
C TYR A 169 25.26 -31.23 -54.41
N PRO A 170 24.83 -30.16 -55.11
CA PRO A 170 23.95 -30.29 -56.27
C PRO A 170 24.61 -30.94 -57.49
N GLU A 171 25.95 -30.97 -57.53
CA GLU A 171 26.74 -31.56 -58.63
C GLU A 171 27.16 -33.02 -58.36
N TYR A 172 26.82 -33.58 -57.19
CA TYR A 172 27.18 -34.95 -56.81
C TYR A 172 26.10 -35.95 -57.27
N GLU A 173 26.50 -37.02 -57.95
CA GLU A 173 25.59 -38.09 -58.36
C GLU A 173 25.34 -39.07 -57.20
N TRP A 174 24.12 -39.04 -56.66
CA TRP A 174 23.71 -39.87 -55.53
C TRP A 174 23.36 -41.29 -55.98
N ASP A 175 24.11 -42.28 -55.49
CA ASP A 175 23.78 -43.70 -55.69
C ASP A 175 22.74 -44.10 -54.66
N THR A 176 21.47 -43.82 -54.97
CA THR A 176 20.34 -44.29 -54.18
C THR A 176 20.27 -45.81 -54.35
N LYS A 177 20.83 -46.53 -53.37
CA LYS A 177 20.57 -47.98 -53.30
C LYS A 177 19.07 -48.16 -53.07
N LYS A 178 18.44 -48.82 -54.04
CA LYS A 178 17.04 -49.22 -54.00
C LYS A 178 16.78 -50.27 -52.93
#